data_AF-A0A356IM64-F1
#
_entry.id   AF-A0A356IM64-F1
#
_cell.length_a   1.000
_cell.length_b   1.000
_cell.length_c   1.000
_cell.angle_alpha   90.00
_cell.angle_beta   90.00
_cell.angle_gamma   90.00
#
_symmetry.space_group_name_H-M   'P 1'
#
loop_
_entity.id
_entity.type
_entity.pdbx_description
1 polymer ?
#
loop_
_entity_poly.entity_id
_entity_poly.type
_entity_poly.pdbx_seq_one_letter_code
_entity_poly.pdbx_strand_id
1 'polypeptide(L)'
;MSSIYSSIPTESEWLEKRENEWAVYEENTFFTGNTPKKEVMAYSEYFLNGDIKAFTDKTIPHMASLIYLSPVQSLDDLKLVIESSLRWSLANAENPEWRMRNHGYNGDWDAFLMSVVENCYIANSQFSSDYRLWLDMFKWIYGTKYDPTRVVELVAGEPHSRIHVKFNIAKTCNVLSRGIKGYLFYENERETGERFKHLVDYFLSLYPHCNPVFFSKQLPSSSKVKIEGVTYRKGAYIQQRSFLAAINNILTPYDEEDGRTELVPSDPDLLDKLLKGLKQPTMPPEYYELEKFVISKGYDCLSASE
;
A
#
# COMPACT_ATOMS: atom_id res chain seq x y z
N MET A 1 12.05 -4.24 26.93
CA MET A 1 11.52 -2.98 26.38
C MET A 1 10.25 -2.66 27.14
N SER A 2 10.18 -1.48 27.74
CA SER A 2 8.98 -0.95 28.40
C SER A 2 7.93 -0.57 27.34
N SER A 3 6.67 -0.36 27.74
CA SER A 3 5.63 0.23 26.88
C SER A 3 6.19 1.44 26.10
N ILE A 4 6.00 1.45 24.79
CA ILE A 4 6.40 2.55 23.91
C ILE A 4 5.46 3.76 24.11
N TYR A 5 4.26 3.52 24.63
CA TYR A 5 3.28 4.57 24.93
C TYR A 5 3.52 5.13 26.32
N SER A 6 3.66 6.46 26.39
CA SER A 6 3.66 7.22 27.64
C SER A 6 2.29 7.18 28.34
N SER A 7 1.20 7.00 27.59
CA SER A 7 -0.14 6.64 28.05
C SER A 7 -1.02 6.27 26.86
N ILE A 8 -1.76 5.16 26.95
CA ILE A 8 -2.85 4.86 26.02
C ILE A 8 -4.06 5.70 26.47
N PRO A 9 -4.78 6.37 25.56
CA PRO A 9 -6.02 7.05 25.88
C PRO A 9 -6.95 6.09 26.59
N THR A 10 -7.29 6.43 27.83
CA THR A 10 -8.31 5.71 28.60
C THR A 10 -9.69 6.31 28.38
N GLU A 11 -9.82 7.23 27.42
CA GLU A 11 -11.11 7.84 27.05
C GLU A 11 -12.04 6.76 26.50
N SER A 12 -13.27 6.73 27.00
CA SER A 12 -14.23 5.67 26.70
C SER A 12 -14.54 5.53 25.21
N GLU A 13 -14.60 6.64 24.48
CA GLU A 13 -14.91 6.65 23.04
C GLU A 13 -13.78 6.06 22.19
N TRP A 14 -12.52 6.28 22.57
CA TRP A 14 -11.38 5.69 21.87
C TRP A 14 -11.33 4.17 22.09
N LEU A 15 -11.53 3.74 23.33
CA LEU A 15 -11.52 2.32 23.69
C LEU A 15 -12.67 1.57 23.01
N GLU A 16 -13.88 2.12 23.06
CA GLU A 16 -15.08 1.55 22.41
C GLU A 16 -14.88 1.42 20.89
N LYS A 17 -14.31 2.44 20.26
CA LYS A 17 -13.98 2.39 18.83
C LYS A 17 -12.99 1.28 18.50
N ARG A 18 -11.94 1.10 19.32
CA ARG A 18 -10.96 0.02 19.14
C ARG A 18 -11.58 -1.35 19.36
N GLU A 19 -12.41 -1.52 20.38
CA GLU A 19 -13.12 -2.79 20.62
C GLU A 19 -14.00 -3.17 19.42
N ASN A 20 -14.69 -2.19 18.81
CA ASN A 20 -15.46 -2.39 17.60
C ASN A 20 -14.57 -2.74 16.39
N GLU A 21 -13.45 -2.05 16.18
CA GLU A 21 -12.47 -2.38 15.11
C GLU A 21 -11.90 -3.80 15.30
N TRP A 22 -11.63 -4.21 16.54
CA TRP A 22 -11.15 -5.56 16.86
C TRP A 22 -12.17 -6.63 16.49
N ALA A 23 -13.46 -6.45 16.81
CA ALA A 23 -14.50 -7.43 16.50
C ALA A 23 -14.55 -7.73 15.00
N VAL A 24 -14.46 -6.68 14.16
CA VAL A 24 -14.45 -6.84 12.70
C VAL A 24 -13.15 -7.48 12.22
N TYR A 25 -11.99 -7.14 12.82
CA TYR A 25 -10.71 -7.77 12.48
C TYR A 25 -10.68 -9.26 12.84
N GLU A 26 -11.18 -9.61 14.02
CA GLU A 26 -11.24 -10.99 14.50
C GLU A 26 -12.09 -11.86 13.58
N GLU A 27 -13.27 -11.36 13.18
CA GLU A 27 -14.16 -12.01 12.23
C GLU A 27 -13.53 -12.17 10.83
N ASN A 28 -12.81 -11.17 10.33
CA ASN A 28 -12.23 -11.29 8.98
C ASN A 28 -10.94 -12.12 8.95
N THR A 29 -10.22 -12.23 10.07
CA THR A 29 -8.88 -12.82 10.10
C THR A 29 -8.84 -14.22 10.71
N PHE A 30 -9.60 -14.49 11.77
CA PHE A 30 -9.50 -15.72 12.57
C PHE A 30 -10.71 -16.65 12.43
N PHE A 31 -11.71 -16.29 11.62
CA PHE A 31 -12.98 -17.01 11.47
C PHE A 31 -12.88 -18.41 10.83
N THR A 32 -11.68 -18.82 10.37
CA THR A 32 -11.46 -20.20 9.89
C THR A 32 -11.48 -21.25 11.01
N GLY A 33 -11.65 -20.87 12.28
CA GLY A 33 -11.83 -21.77 13.43
C GLY A 33 -10.59 -22.59 13.82
N ASN A 34 -9.52 -22.49 13.05
CA ASN A 34 -8.27 -23.25 13.22
C ASN A 34 -7.17 -22.46 13.95
N THR A 35 -7.37 -21.17 14.24
CA THR A 35 -6.39 -20.38 14.98
C THR A 35 -6.47 -20.69 16.48
N PRO A 36 -5.34 -21.00 17.15
CA PRO A 36 -5.35 -21.26 18.59
C PRO A 36 -5.89 -20.07 19.39
N LYS A 37 -6.82 -20.32 20.32
CA LYS A 37 -7.43 -19.26 21.18
C LYS A 37 -6.39 -18.40 21.89
N LYS A 38 -5.26 -18.98 22.33
CA LYS A 38 -4.17 -18.24 22.98
C LYS A 38 -3.52 -17.21 22.06
N GLU A 39 -3.43 -17.51 20.77
CA GLU A 39 -2.86 -16.59 19.78
C GLU A 39 -3.82 -15.42 19.53
N VAL A 40 -5.11 -15.70 19.36
CA VAL A 40 -6.15 -14.66 19.21
C VAL A 40 -6.15 -13.71 20.42
N MET A 41 -6.06 -14.24 21.64
CA MET A 41 -5.96 -13.41 22.86
C MET A 41 -4.71 -12.52 22.87
N ALA A 42 -3.55 -13.04 22.46
CA ALA A 42 -2.33 -12.25 22.41
C ALA A 42 -2.44 -11.09 21.39
N TYR A 43 -3.06 -11.35 20.23
CA TYR A 43 -3.34 -10.31 19.24
C TYR A 43 -4.35 -9.27 19.74
N SER A 44 -5.41 -9.71 20.42
CA SER A 44 -6.42 -8.82 21.01
C SER A 44 -5.81 -7.89 22.05
N GLU A 45 -5.05 -8.45 23.00
CA GLU A 45 -4.34 -7.68 24.01
C GLU A 45 -3.40 -6.66 23.36
N TYR A 46 -2.59 -7.09 22.39
CA TYR A 46 -1.67 -6.21 21.66
C TYR A 46 -2.41 -5.10 20.89
N PHE A 47 -3.53 -5.41 20.25
CA PHE A 47 -4.33 -4.42 19.54
C PHE A 47 -4.82 -3.32 20.48
N LEU A 48 -5.20 -3.68 21.71
CA LEU A 48 -5.70 -2.72 22.69
C LEU A 48 -4.56 -1.96 23.38
N ASN A 49 -3.48 -2.64 23.76
CA ASN A 49 -2.43 -2.08 24.62
C ASN A 49 -1.11 -1.71 23.92
N GLY A 50 -0.88 -2.19 22.70
CA GLY A 50 0.33 -1.93 21.92
C GLY A 50 1.64 -2.41 22.56
N ASP A 51 1.61 -3.22 23.61
CA ASP A 51 2.82 -3.71 24.29
C ASP A 51 3.51 -4.79 23.43
N ILE A 52 4.43 -4.33 22.59
CA ILE A 52 5.23 -5.18 21.70
C ILE A 52 5.98 -6.25 22.51
N LYS A 53 6.48 -5.92 23.70
CA LYS A 53 7.24 -6.88 24.50
C LYS A 53 6.33 -7.97 25.03
N ALA A 54 5.23 -7.62 25.69
CA ALA A 54 4.28 -8.60 26.20
C ALA A 54 3.72 -9.48 25.08
N PHE A 55 3.50 -8.91 23.90
CA PHE A 55 3.05 -9.64 22.72
C PHE A 55 4.10 -10.62 22.19
N THR A 56 5.35 -10.16 22.01
CA THR A 56 6.46 -10.99 21.52
C THR A 56 6.95 -12.03 22.55
N ASP A 57 6.68 -11.85 23.84
CA ASP A 57 6.92 -12.85 24.88
C ASP A 57 5.90 -14.01 24.81
N LYS A 58 4.71 -13.77 24.23
CA LYS A 58 3.61 -14.75 24.14
C LYS A 58 3.51 -15.46 22.79
N THR A 59 4.00 -14.84 21.72
CA THR A 59 3.92 -15.35 20.35
C THR A 59 5.04 -14.81 19.48
N ILE A 60 5.29 -15.46 18.34
CA ILE A 60 6.19 -14.97 17.30
C ILE A 60 5.33 -14.26 16.25
N PRO A 61 5.27 -12.91 16.21
CA PRO A 61 4.41 -12.21 15.27
C PRO A 61 4.99 -12.15 13.85
N HIS A 62 4.08 -11.96 12.89
CA HIS A 62 4.46 -11.40 11.59
C HIS A 62 4.77 -9.91 11.76
N MET A 63 5.85 -9.41 11.14
CA MET A 63 6.30 -8.02 11.32
C MET A 63 5.22 -7.00 10.94
N ALA A 64 4.45 -7.25 9.87
CA ALA A 64 3.38 -6.34 9.49
C ALA A 64 2.27 -6.26 10.55
N SER A 65 2.05 -7.32 11.33
CA SER A 65 1.04 -7.30 12.39
C SER A 65 1.47 -6.41 13.55
N LEU A 66 2.78 -6.37 13.88
CA LEU A 66 3.31 -5.42 14.86
C LEU A 66 3.12 -3.97 14.40
N ILE A 67 3.20 -3.67 13.11
CA ILE A 67 3.08 -2.29 12.64
C ILE A 67 1.61 -1.88 12.52
N TYR A 68 0.79 -2.71 11.88
CA TYR A 68 -0.58 -2.34 11.52
C TYR A 68 -1.60 -2.47 12.68
N LEU A 69 -1.41 -3.42 13.61
CA LEU A 69 -2.33 -3.59 14.74
C LEU A 69 -2.03 -2.65 15.91
N SER A 70 -0.88 -1.99 15.86
CA SER A 70 -0.41 -1.10 16.91
C SER A 70 -1.38 0.09 17.12
N PRO A 71 -1.73 0.45 18.37
CA PRO A 71 -2.60 1.58 18.68
C PRO A 71 -1.87 2.94 18.55
N VAL A 72 -1.26 3.17 17.39
CA VAL A 72 -0.52 4.40 17.08
C VAL A 72 -1.47 5.60 16.97
N GLN A 73 -1.06 6.72 17.55
CA GLN A 73 -1.82 7.98 17.51
C GLN A 73 -1.07 9.11 16.82
N SER A 74 0.25 8.96 16.70
CA SER A 74 1.10 9.93 16.05
C SER A 74 2.11 9.23 15.14
N LEU A 75 2.67 10.02 14.21
CA LEU A 75 3.75 9.54 13.35
C LEU A 75 4.97 9.11 14.19
N ASP A 76 5.25 9.77 15.30
CA ASP A 76 6.37 9.42 16.16
C ASP A 76 6.16 8.09 16.89
N ASP A 77 4.94 7.78 17.34
CA ASP A 77 4.61 6.44 17.87
C ASP A 77 4.85 5.37 16.81
N LEU A 78 4.39 5.61 15.59
CA LEU A 78 4.52 4.67 14.48
C LEU A 78 5.99 4.44 14.08
N LYS A 79 6.82 5.48 14.11
CA LYS A 79 8.28 5.34 13.93
C LYS A 79 8.88 4.40 14.97
N LEU A 80 8.54 4.61 16.25
CA LEU A 80 9.03 3.79 17.36
C LEU A 80 8.57 2.32 17.25
N VAL A 81 7.33 2.10 16.79
CA VAL A 81 6.78 0.76 16.54
C VAL A 81 7.51 0.07 15.40
N ILE A 82 7.72 0.75 14.26
CA ILE A 82 8.48 0.22 13.12
C ILE A 82 9.90 -0.15 13.56
N GLU A 83 10.55 0.74 14.30
CA GLU A 83 11.90 0.54 14.83
C GLU A 83 11.96 -0.66 15.78
N SER A 84 11.08 -0.71 16.78
CA SER A 84 11.05 -1.79 17.76
C SER A 84 10.76 -3.14 17.09
N SER A 85 9.87 -3.14 16.11
CA SER A 85 9.56 -4.32 15.29
C SER A 85 10.77 -4.78 14.47
N LEU A 86 11.53 -3.83 13.89
CA LEU A 86 12.73 -4.13 13.11
C LEU A 86 13.84 -4.68 14.01
N ARG A 87 14.12 -4.02 15.15
CA ARG A 87 15.12 -4.49 16.12
C ARG A 87 14.80 -5.89 16.62
N TRP A 88 13.54 -6.16 16.96
CA TRP A 88 13.11 -7.49 17.39
C TRP A 88 13.26 -8.53 16.28
N SER A 89 12.89 -8.18 15.04
CA SER A 89 13.01 -9.07 13.88
C SER A 89 14.48 -9.40 13.57
N LEU A 90 15.38 -8.41 13.66
CA LEU A 90 16.82 -8.61 13.51
C LEU A 90 17.38 -9.58 14.55
N ALA A 91 16.96 -9.45 15.82
CA ALA A 91 17.37 -10.34 16.90
C ALA A 91 16.84 -11.77 16.75
N ASN A 92 15.78 -11.97 15.97
CA ASN A 92 15.11 -13.27 15.76
C ASN A 92 15.26 -13.82 14.34
N ALA A 93 16.12 -13.21 13.51
CA ALA A 93 16.26 -13.54 12.08
C ALA A 93 16.59 -15.02 11.82
N GLU A 94 17.32 -15.65 12.75
CA GLU A 94 17.72 -17.06 12.68
C GLU A 94 16.70 -18.04 13.29
N ASN A 95 15.63 -17.53 13.89
CA ASN A 95 14.56 -18.39 14.42
C ASN A 95 13.72 -18.99 13.27
N PRO A 96 13.62 -20.33 13.15
CA PRO A 96 12.87 -20.98 12.07
C PRO A 96 11.38 -20.63 12.05
N GLU A 97 10.75 -20.50 13.21
CA GLU A 97 9.33 -20.14 13.32
C GLU A 97 9.09 -18.70 12.87
N TRP A 98 10.03 -17.80 13.18
CA TRP A 98 10.00 -16.43 12.68
C TRP A 98 10.13 -16.41 11.15
N ARG A 99 11.07 -17.15 10.57
CA ARG A 99 11.24 -17.25 9.11
C ARG A 99 10.02 -17.86 8.41
N MET A 100 9.36 -18.83 9.04
CA MET A 100 8.12 -19.42 8.50
C MET A 100 7.00 -18.37 8.44
N ARG A 101 6.81 -17.59 9.50
CA ARG A 101 5.78 -16.54 9.55
C ARG A 101 6.12 -15.35 8.64
N ASN A 102 7.41 -15.01 8.53
CA ASN A 102 7.94 -13.91 7.73
C ASN A 102 8.62 -14.41 6.44
N HIS A 103 8.02 -15.40 5.77
CA HIS A 103 8.56 -16.07 4.58
C HIS A 103 8.86 -15.15 3.38
N GLY A 104 8.39 -13.90 3.42
CA GLY A 104 8.76 -12.87 2.45
C GLY A 104 10.19 -12.32 2.62
N TYR A 105 10.85 -12.58 3.75
CA TYR A 105 12.24 -12.17 3.98
C TYR A 105 13.22 -13.09 3.25
N ASN A 106 14.09 -12.49 2.44
CA ASN A 106 15.05 -13.19 1.57
C ASN A 106 16.52 -12.82 1.87
N GLY A 107 16.80 -12.20 3.01
CA GLY A 107 18.14 -11.68 3.35
C GLY A 107 18.29 -10.16 3.17
N ASP A 108 17.28 -9.48 2.61
CA ASP A 108 17.31 -8.03 2.38
C ASP A 108 16.30 -7.31 3.29
N TRP A 109 16.78 -6.76 4.41
CA TRP A 109 15.94 -6.09 5.40
C TRP A 109 15.25 -4.84 4.89
N ASP A 110 15.94 -4.04 4.06
CA ASP A 110 15.37 -2.83 3.47
C ASP A 110 14.19 -3.18 2.56
N ALA A 111 14.36 -4.17 1.68
CA ALA A 111 13.29 -4.62 0.80
C ALA A 111 12.13 -5.27 1.57
N PHE A 112 12.43 -6.03 2.61
CA PHE A 112 11.42 -6.68 3.44
C PHE A 112 10.57 -5.67 4.22
N LEU A 113 11.20 -4.70 4.88
CA LEU A 113 10.49 -3.66 5.62
C LEU A 113 9.67 -2.78 4.68
N MET A 114 10.20 -2.39 3.52
CA MET A 114 9.41 -1.64 2.53
C MET A 114 8.21 -2.44 2.04
N SER A 115 8.35 -3.75 1.78
CA SER A 115 7.22 -4.63 1.46
C SER A 115 6.16 -4.65 2.56
N VAL A 116 6.58 -4.68 3.84
CA VAL A 116 5.68 -4.62 4.99
C VAL A 116 4.94 -3.28 5.05
N VAL A 117 5.66 -2.17 4.99
CA VAL A 117 5.10 -0.80 5.02
C VAL A 117 4.16 -0.58 3.85
N GLU A 118 4.56 -1.00 2.64
CA GLU A 118 3.69 -1.00 1.47
C GLU A 118 2.41 -1.75 1.81
N ASN A 119 2.45 -3.01 2.26
CA ASN A 119 1.22 -3.75 2.58
C ASN A 119 0.35 -3.05 3.65
N CYS A 120 0.95 -2.43 4.67
CA CYS A 120 0.22 -1.67 5.68
C CYS A 120 -0.52 -0.46 5.08
N TYR A 121 0.13 0.32 4.21
CA TYR A 121 -0.46 1.52 3.60
C TYR A 121 -1.39 1.22 2.40
N ILE A 122 -1.01 0.23 1.60
CA ILE A 122 -1.53 -0.02 0.25
C ILE A 122 -2.60 -1.12 0.24
N ALA A 123 -2.45 -2.15 1.08
CA ALA A 123 -3.28 -3.35 1.00
C ALA A 123 -4.37 -3.46 2.09
N ASN A 124 -4.16 -2.89 3.28
CA ASN A 124 -5.08 -3.03 4.42
C ASN A 124 -5.80 -1.72 4.78
N SER A 125 -6.60 -1.21 3.85
CA SER A 125 -7.51 -0.08 4.08
C SER A 125 -8.69 -0.37 5.01
N GLN A 126 -8.73 -1.55 5.63
CA GLN A 126 -9.94 -2.05 6.27
C GLN A 126 -10.09 -1.64 7.74
N PHE A 127 -9.00 -1.30 8.47
CA PHE A 127 -9.08 -1.21 9.94
C PHE A 127 -8.27 -0.09 10.58
N SER A 128 -7.93 0.96 9.85
CA SER A 128 -7.45 2.20 10.46
C SER A 128 -8.32 3.36 10.03
N SER A 129 -9.11 3.83 10.97
CA SER A 129 -10.02 4.96 10.82
C SER A 129 -9.34 6.32 10.65
N ASP A 130 -8.01 6.45 10.83
CA ASP A 130 -7.27 7.67 10.50
C ASP A 130 -6.25 7.47 9.37
N TYR A 131 -6.69 7.70 8.13
CA TYR A 131 -5.81 7.64 6.96
C TYR A 131 -4.73 8.74 6.98
N ARG A 132 -4.88 9.81 7.78
CA ARG A 132 -3.92 10.94 7.82
C ARG A 132 -2.60 10.51 8.43
N LEU A 133 -2.65 9.71 9.50
CA LEU A 133 -1.46 9.12 10.10
C LEU A 133 -0.69 8.25 9.09
N TRP A 134 -1.42 7.44 8.33
CA TRP A 134 -0.84 6.62 7.26
C TRP A 134 -0.27 7.45 6.12
N LEU A 135 -0.93 8.56 5.76
CA LEU A 135 -0.43 9.51 4.76
C LEU A 135 0.86 10.22 5.23
N ASP A 136 0.93 10.59 6.51
CA ASP A 136 2.13 11.18 7.11
C ASP A 136 3.28 10.17 7.16
N MET A 137 2.98 8.90 7.48
CA MET A 137 3.94 7.80 7.35
C MET A 137 4.43 7.66 5.91
N PHE A 138 3.52 7.67 4.93
CA PHE A 138 3.89 7.60 3.52
C PHE A 138 4.84 8.74 3.15
N LYS A 139 4.51 9.99 3.49
CA LYS A 139 5.35 11.16 3.19
C LYS A 139 6.69 11.14 3.93
N TRP A 140 6.73 10.61 5.14
CA TRP A 140 7.99 10.44 5.88
C TRP A 140 8.89 9.39 5.19
N ILE A 141 8.34 8.23 4.83
CA ILE A 141 9.12 7.13 4.23
C ILE A 141 9.49 7.44 2.79
N TYR A 142 8.52 7.82 1.96
CA TYR A 142 8.71 7.97 0.51
C TYR A 142 9.00 9.40 0.08
N GLY A 143 8.69 10.40 0.91
CA GLY A 143 8.77 11.80 0.54
C GLY A 143 7.54 12.30 -0.20
N THR A 144 7.58 13.55 -0.62
CA THR A 144 6.53 14.17 -1.45
C THR A 144 6.79 14.01 -2.95
N LYS A 145 8.02 13.64 -3.32
CA LYS A 145 8.44 13.30 -4.67
C LYS A 145 9.33 12.06 -4.61
N TYR A 146 9.31 11.27 -5.67
CA TYR A 146 10.15 10.10 -5.82
C TYR A 146 11.64 10.51 -5.84
N ASP A 147 12.42 9.83 -5.01
CA ASP A 147 13.87 9.93 -4.95
C ASP A 147 14.43 8.50 -4.88
N PRO A 148 15.13 8.02 -5.94
CA PRO A 148 15.66 6.66 -5.99
C PRO A 148 16.79 6.41 -4.98
N THR A 149 17.35 7.46 -4.41
CA THR A 149 18.44 7.40 -3.43
C THR A 149 17.97 7.70 -2.01
N ARG A 150 16.66 7.76 -1.80
CA ARG A 150 16.08 8.14 -0.51
C ARG A 150 16.50 7.17 0.58
N VAL A 151 17.03 7.75 1.66
CA VAL A 151 17.32 7.07 2.91
C VAL A 151 16.51 7.72 4.01
N VAL A 152 15.89 6.89 4.84
CA VAL A 152 15.08 7.34 5.98
C VAL A 152 15.74 6.86 7.26
N GLU A 153 15.94 7.78 8.20
CA GLU A 153 16.39 7.44 9.55
C GLU A 153 15.18 7.18 10.44
N LEU A 154 15.14 5.99 11.06
CA LEU A 154 14.18 5.67 12.11
C LEU A 154 14.54 6.37 13.43
N VAL A 155 15.85 6.51 13.72
CA VAL A 155 16.39 7.23 14.88
C VAL A 155 17.65 8.00 14.47
N ALA A 156 17.82 9.20 15.00
CA ALA A 156 19.01 9.98 14.73
C ALA A 156 20.28 9.27 15.27
N GLY A 157 21.23 8.98 14.37
CA GLY A 157 22.60 8.59 14.74
C GLY A 157 22.90 7.10 14.87
N GLU A 158 21.95 6.17 14.68
CA GLU A 158 22.22 4.73 14.72
C GLU A 158 22.33 4.11 13.31
N PRO A 159 23.43 3.41 12.95
CA PRO A 159 23.61 2.84 11.61
C PRO A 159 22.53 1.83 11.18
N HIS A 160 21.98 1.06 12.13
CA HIS A 160 20.93 0.05 11.86
C HIS A 160 19.52 0.63 11.75
N SER A 161 19.37 1.94 12.02
CA SER A 161 18.09 2.65 11.93
C SER A 161 17.89 3.30 10.56
N ARG A 162 18.85 3.18 9.65
CA ARG A 162 18.77 3.73 8.29
C ARG A 162 18.19 2.70 7.35
N ILE A 163 17.17 3.09 6.60
CA ILE A 163 16.54 2.25 5.59
C ILE A 163 16.72 2.89 4.23
N HIS A 164 17.28 2.15 3.28
CA HIS A 164 17.21 2.55 1.88
C HIS A 164 15.82 2.22 1.35
N VAL A 165 15.15 3.22 0.79
CA VAL A 165 13.80 3.03 0.25
C VAL A 165 13.90 2.22 -1.05
N LYS A 166 13.81 0.90 -0.92
CA LYS A 166 13.74 -0.03 -2.05
C LYS A 166 12.30 -0.15 -2.53
N PHE A 167 12.09 0.15 -3.79
CA PHE A 167 10.76 0.43 -4.31
C PHE A 167 10.38 -0.54 -5.42
N ASN A 168 9.23 -1.21 -5.30
CA ASN A 168 8.63 -1.88 -6.44
C ASN A 168 7.80 -0.85 -7.23
N ILE A 169 8.48 -0.15 -8.15
CA ILE A 169 7.89 0.98 -8.91
C ILE A 169 6.57 0.56 -9.56
N ALA A 170 6.55 -0.59 -10.24
CA ALA A 170 5.34 -1.09 -10.91
C ALA A 170 4.18 -1.37 -9.93
N LYS A 171 4.45 -2.04 -8.79
CA LYS A 171 3.42 -2.33 -7.78
C LYS A 171 2.84 -1.04 -7.21
N THR A 172 3.68 -0.06 -6.89
CA THR A 172 3.21 1.19 -6.31
C THR A 172 2.52 2.09 -7.34
N CYS A 173 3.05 2.20 -8.57
CA CYS A 173 2.35 2.85 -9.70
C CYS A 173 0.94 2.24 -9.85
N ASN A 174 0.81 0.91 -9.82
CA ASN A 174 -0.45 0.19 -9.97
C ASN A 174 -1.47 0.52 -8.86
N VAL A 175 -0.99 0.63 -7.63
CA VAL A 175 -1.83 0.93 -6.48
C VAL A 175 -2.27 2.39 -6.50
N LEU A 176 -1.33 3.31 -6.71
CA LEU A 176 -1.62 4.73 -6.77
C LEU A 176 -2.60 5.02 -7.90
N SER A 177 -2.37 4.48 -9.10
CA SER A 177 -3.28 4.68 -10.24
C SER A 177 -4.66 4.09 -9.97
N ARG A 178 -4.77 2.93 -9.31
CA ARG A 178 -6.05 2.36 -8.87
C ARG A 178 -6.76 3.27 -7.86
N GLY A 179 -6.08 3.69 -6.81
CA GLY A 179 -6.67 4.52 -5.76
C GLY A 179 -7.07 5.91 -6.25
N ILE A 180 -6.25 6.54 -7.11
CA ILE A 180 -6.57 7.81 -7.77
C ILE A 180 -7.79 7.64 -8.67
N LYS A 181 -7.83 6.58 -9.49
CA LYS A 181 -8.99 6.26 -10.34
C LYS A 181 -10.26 6.05 -9.50
N GLY A 182 -10.16 5.24 -8.45
CA GLY A 182 -11.21 4.98 -7.47
C GLY A 182 -11.82 6.26 -6.93
N TYR A 183 -10.96 7.13 -6.36
CA TYR A 183 -11.37 8.43 -5.83
C TYR A 183 -12.02 9.33 -6.89
N LEU A 184 -11.43 9.42 -8.08
CA LEU A 184 -11.92 10.32 -9.13
C LEU A 184 -13.26 9.87 -9.72
N PHE A 185 -13.49 8.57 -9.91
CA PHE A 185 -14.59 8.12 -10.76
C PHE A 185 -15.58 7.16 -10.08
N TYR A 186 -15.26 6.57 -8.93
CA TYR A 186 -16.08 5.52 -8.32
C TYR A 186 -16.58 5.93 -6.93
N GLU A 187 -17.88 6.22 -6.81
CA GLU A 187 -18.49 6.73 -5.59
C GLU A 187 -18.32 5.79 -4.38
N ASN A 188 -18.48 4.48 -4.61
CA ASN A 188 -18.26 3.42 -3.62
C ASN A 188 -16.79 3.30 -3.17
N GLU A 189 -15.84 3.82 -3.95
CA GLU A 189 -14.42 3.85 -3.59
C GLU A 189 -13.98 5.24 -3.08
N ARG A 190 -14.87 6.22 -3.00
CA ARG A 190 -14.49 7.62 -2.71
C ARG A 190 -13.93 7.82 -1.32
N GLU A 191 -14.60 7.29 -0.30
CA GLU A 191 -14.20 7.42 1.11
C GLU A 191 -12.85 6.72 1.36
N THR A 192 -12.72 5.49 0.88
CA THR A 192 -11.44 4.74 0.98
C THR A 192 -10.36 5.31 0.05
N GLY A 193 -10.76 5.98 -1.02
CA GLY A 193 -9.93 6.58 -2.05
C GLY A 193 -9.39 7.97 -1.69
N GLU A 194 -10.01 8.68 -0.74
CA GLU A 194 -9.68 10.08 -0.44
C GLU A 194 -8.20 10.30 -0.14
N ARG A 195 -7.55 9.35 0.55
CA ARG A 195 -6.10 9.41 0.83
C ARG A 195 -5.24 9.54 -0.43
N PHE A 196 -5.68 8.98 -1.57
CA PHE A 196 -4.90 8.97 -2.81
C PHE A 196 -4.90 10.31 -3.52
N LYS A 197 -5.87 11.21 -3.27
CA LYS A 197 -5.86 12.57 -3.82
C LYS A 197 -4.61 13.34 -3.41
N HIS A 198 -4.12 13.07 -2.19
CA HIS A 198 -2.93 13.69 -1.62
C HIS A 198 -1.62 13.10 -2.15
N LEU A 199 -1.68 12.05 -2.97
CA LEU A 199 -0.51 11.35 -3.51
C LEU A 199 -0.32 11.56 -5.02
N VAL A 200 -1.15 12.39 -5.67
CA VAL A 200 -1.03 12.64 -7.11
C VAL A 200 0.34 13.23 -7.48
N ASP A 201 0.88 14.17 -6.71
CA ASP A 201 2.21 14.73 -6.99
C ASP A 201 3.32 13.70 -6.91
N TYR A 202 3.24 12.81 -5.89
CA TYR A 202 4.18 11.71 -5.75
C TYR A 202 4.03 10.73 -6.93
N PHE A 203 2.80 10.35 -7.28
CA PHE A 203 2.53 9.50 -8.43
C PHE A 203 3.13 10.07 -9.71
N LEU A 204 2.91 11.35 -10.01
CA LEU A 204 3.45 12.03 -11.19
C LEU A 204 4.98 12.07 -11.21
N SER A 205 5.63 12.16 -10.05
CA SER A 205 7.10 12.08 -9.96
C SER A 205 7.66 10.67 -10.12
N LEU A 206 6.88 9.65 -9.76
CA LEU A 206 7.28 8.24 -9.79
C LEU A 206 7.01 7.59 -11.14
N TYR A 207 5.87 7.88 -11.74
CA TYR A 207 5.32 7.18 -12.91
C TYR A 207 6.26 7.16 -14.14
N PRO A 208 7.07 8.21 -14.43
CA PRO A 208 8.06 8.16 -15.50
C PRO A 208 9.15 7.08 -15.31
N HIS A 209 9.36 6.60 -14.09
CA HIS A 209 10.35 5.59 -13.75
C HIS A 209 9.80 4.15 -13.80
N CYS A 210 8.51 3.97 -14.11
CA CYS A 210 7.91 2.65 -14.25
C CYS A 210 8.59 1.91 -15.44
N ASN A 211 8.92 0.63 -15.28
CA ASN A 211 9.59 -0.16 -16.32
C ASN A 211 8.75 -0.18 -17.62
N PRO A 212 9.33 0.01 -18.82
CA PRO A 212 8.60 0.03 -20.09
C PRO A 212 7.63 -1.12 -20.32
N VAL A 213 7.96 -2.31 -19.80
CA VAL A 213 7.10 -3.50 -19.83
C VAL A 213 5.72 -3.24 -19.24
N PHE A 214 5.63 -2.37 -18.23
CA PHE A 214 4.39 -1.97 -17.58
C PHE A 214 3.43 -1.26 -18.53
N PHE A 215 3.96 -0.68 -19.62
CA PHE A 215 3.21 0.01 -20.67
C PHE A 215 2.99 -0.86 -21.92
N SER A 216 3.16 -2.19 -21.83
CA SER A 216 2.98 -3.07 -22.98
C SER A 216 1.55 -3.12 -23.52
N LYS A 217 1.42 -2.99 -24.85
CA LYS A 217 0.20 -3.27 -25.62
C LYS A 217 -0.12 -4.77 -25.72
N GLN A 218 0.88 -5.62 -25.54
CA GLN A 218 0.68 -7.07 -25.49
C GLN A 218 0.37 -7.50 -24.05
N LEU A 219 -0.80 -8.10 -23.84
CA LEU A 219 -1.10 -8.75 -22.56
C LEU A 219 -0.33 -10.06 -22.43
N PRO A 220 0.20 -10.38 -21.23
CA PRO A 220 0.74 -11.71 -20.96
C PRO A 220 -0.31 -12.80 -21.19
N SER A 221 0.11 -13.92 -21.77
CA SER A 221 -0.73 -15.12 -21.95
C SER A 221 -1.04 -15.79 -20.61
N SER A 222 -0.08 -15.78 -19.68
CA SER A 222 -0.22 -16.26 -18.31
C SER A 222 -0.70 -15.17 -17.35
N SER A 223 -1.26 -15.58 -16.20
CA SER A 223 -1.68 -14.64 -15.13
C SER A 223 -0.50 -13.91 -14.49
N LYS A 224 0.71 -14.46 -14.60
CA LYS A 224 1.98 -13.91 -14.10
C LYS A 224 3.09 -14.11 -15.13
N VAL A 225 3.91 -13.09 -15.34
CA VAL A 225 5.12 -13.15 -16.17
C VAL A 225 6.31 -12.62 -15.38
N LYS A 226 7.47 -13.25 -15.53
CA LYS A 226 8.71 -12.81 -14.88
C LYS A 226 9.62 -12.16 -15.90
N ILE A 227 9.97 -10.89 -15.70
CA ILE A 227 10.82 -10.12 -16.60
C ILE A 227 11.90 -9.46 -15.73
N GLU A 228 13.16 -9.67 -16.09
CA GLU A 228 14.32 -9.11 -15.37
C GLU A 228 14.30 -9.39 -13.85
N GLY A 229 13.84 -10.59 -13.46
CA GLY A 229 13.73 -10.97 -12.05
C GLY A 229 12.45 -10.48 -11.35
N VAL A 230 11.70 -9.53 -11.93
CA VAL A 230 10.47 -8.98 -11.39
C VAL A 230 9.25 -9.73 -11.91
N THR A 231 8.31 -10.07 -11.02
CA THR A 231 7.06 -10.74 -11.41
C THR A 231 5.96 -9.71 -11.62
N TYR A 232 5.43 -9.65 -12.84
CA TYR A 232 4.30 -8.82 -13.21
C TYR A 232 3.03 -9.68 -13.33
N ARG A 233 1.92 -9.19 -12.78
CA ARG A 233 0.61 -9.85 -12.92
C ARG A 233 -0.11 -9.27 -14.13
N LYS A 234 -0.82 -10.10 -14.91
CA LYS A 234 -1.67 -9.64 -16.02
C LYS A 234 -2.63 -8.53 -15.61
N GLY A 235 -3.20 -8.62 -14.40
CA GLY A 235 -4.07 -7.59 -13.84
C GLY A 235 -3.42 -6.21 -13.69
N ALA A 236 -2.10 -6.11 -13.56
CA ALA A 236 -1.41 -4.82 -13.51
C ALA A 236 -1.42 -4.11 -14.88
N TYR A 237 -1.27 -4.86 -15.98
CA TYR A 237 -1.38 -4.32 -17.34
C TYR A 237 -2.80 -3.81 -17.62
N ILE A 238 -3.81 -4.62 -17.25
CA ILE A 238 -5.22 -4.26 -17.40
C ILE A 238 -5.53 -3.01 -16.57
N GLN A 239 -5.01 -2.93 -15.35
CA GLN A 239 -5.23 -1.77 -14.48
C GLN A 239 -4.61 -0.49 -15.05
N GLN A 240 -3.45 -0.54 -15.70
CA GLN A 240 -2.89 0.64 -16.37
C GLN A 240 -3.77 1.11 -17.54
N ARG A 241 -4.29 0.17 -18.33
CA ARG A 241 -5.22 0.50 -19.42
C ARG A 241 -6.53 1.07 -18.88
N SER A 242 -7.07 0.49 -17.82
CA SER A 242 -8.26 0.99 -17.15
C SER A 242 -8.06 2.38 -16.57
N PHE A 243 -6.88 2.67 -16.00
CA PHE A 243 -6.52 4.01 -15.57
C PHE A 243 -6.48 5.01 -16.73
N LEU A 244 -5.77 4.67 -17.82
CA LEU A 244 -5.68 5.52 -19.01
C LEU A 244 -7.04 5.74 -19.68
N ALA A 245 -7.88 4.70 -19.75
CA ALA A 245 -9.23 4.80 -20.26
C ALA A 245 -10.06 5.78 -19.41
N ALA A 246 -10.03 5.63 -18.09
CA ALA A 246 -10.80 6.46 -17.18
C ALA A 246 -10.41 7.95 -17.26
N ILE A 247 -9.11 8.28 -17.23
CA ILE A 247 -8.67 9.69 -17.31
C ILE A 247 -8.94 10.32 -18.69
N ASN A 248 -9.18 9.51 -19.73
CA ASN A 248 -9.59 9.95 -21.06
C ASN A 248 -11.12 9.84 -21.27
N ASN A 249 -11.90 9.61 -20.21
CA ASN A 249 -13.35 9.44 -20.25
C ASN A 249 -13.82 8.34 -21.23
N ILE A 250 -13.08 7.24 -21.28
CA ILE A 250 -13.42 6.05 -22.07
C ILE A 250 -14.04 5.03 -21.11
N LEU A 251 -15.30 4.67 -21.37
CA LEU A 251 -15.97 3.58 -20.66
C LEU A 251 -15.30 2.25 -20.98
N THR A 252 -15.17 1.42 -19.96
CA THR A 252 -14.71 0.04 -20.07
C THR A 252 -15.89 -0.92 -19.82
N PRO A 253 -15.76 -2.22 -20.12
CA PRO A 253 -16.83 -3.20 -19.87
C PRO A 253 -17.32 -3.22 -18.42
N TYR A 254 -16.43 -2.94 -17.45
CA TYR A 254 -16.80 -2.84 -16.05
C TYR A 254 -17.74 -1.66 -15.75
N ASP A 255 -17.63 -0.57 -16.49
CA ASP A 255 -18.45 0.62 -16.27
C ASP A 255 -19.87 0.44 -16.85
N GLU A 256 -20.01 -0.37 -17.92
CA GLU A 256 -21.31 -0.75 -18.47
C GLU A 256 -22.06 -1.72 -17.56
N GLU A 257 -21.36 -2.67 -16.93
CA GLU A 257 -21.95 -3.56 -15.91
C GLU A 257 -22.55 -2.76 -14.75
N ASP A 258 -21.96 -1.59 -14.43
CA ASP A 258 -22.45 -0.63 -13.44
C ASP A 258 -23.52 0.34 -13.98
N GLY A 259 -23.95 0.19 -15.23
CA GLY A 259 -24.99 1.01 -15.86
C GLY A 259 -24.58 2.45 -16.19
N ARG A 260 -23.27 2.73 -16.29
CA ARG A 260 -22.73 4.08 -16.50
C ARG A 260 -22.71 4.46 -17.98
N THR A 261 -23.07 5.72 -18.25
CA THR A 261 -23.02 6.31 -19.60
C THR A 261 -21.86 7.29 -19.81
N GLU A 262 -21.20 7.71 -18.72
CA GLU A 262 -20.01 8.57 -18.73
C GLU A 262 -19.23 8.45 -17.41
N LEU A 263 -17.95 8.84 -17.43
CA LEU A 263 -17.11 8.95 -16.23
C LEU A 263 -16.97 10.42 -15.82
N VAL A 264 -17.88 10.88 -14.97
CA VAL A 264 -17.81 12.22 -14.40
C VAL A 264 -16.81 12.23 -13.24
N PRO A 265 -15.74 13.06 -13.28
CA PRO A 265 -14.79 13.14 -12.19
C PRO A 265 -15.40 13.84 -10.97
N SER A 266 -15.23 13.25 -9.80
CA SER A 266 -15.62 13.81 -8.51
C SER A 266 -14.79 15.03 -8.11
N ASP A 267 -13.61 15.19 -8.71
CA ASP A 267 -12.64 16.27 -8.48
C ASP A 267 -12.02 16.70 -9.83
N PRO A 268 -12.68 17.60 -10.58
CA PRO A 268 -12.24 18.02 -11.90
C PRO A 268 -10.87 18.72 -11.90
N ASP A 269 -10.57 19.50 -10.85
CA ASP A 269 -9.29 20.20 -10.71
C ASP A 269 -8.14 19.21 -10.52
N LEU A 270 -8.36 18.14 -9.75
CA LEU A 270 -7.37 17.08 -9.60
C LEU A 270 -7.17 16.29 -10.91
N LEU A 271 -8.23 16.05 -11.68
CA LEU A 271 -8.10 15.42 -13.00
C LEU A 271 -7.30 16.31 -13.96
N ASP A 272 -7.58 17.62 -14.02
CA ASP A 272 -6.81 18.57 -14.83
C ASP A 272 -5.34 18.60 -14.42
N LYS A 273 -5.06 18.63 -13.11
CA LYS A 273 -3.70 18.52 -12.57
C LYS A 273 -3.02 17.23 -13.00
N LEU A 274 -3.71 16.09 -12.93
CA LEU A 274 -3.19 14.79 -13.34
C LEU A 274 -2.87 14.77 -14.84
N LEU A 275 -3.79 15.23 -15.69
CA LEU A 275 -3.63 15.26 -17.15
C LEU A 275 -2.50 16.19 -17.59
N LYS A 276 -2.39 17.38 -16.98
CA LYS A 276 -1.26 18.30 -17.22
C LYS A 276 0.04 17.70 -16.69
N GLY A 277 0.00 17.12 -15.50
CA GLY A 277 1.14 16.50 -14.83
C GLY A 277 1.73 15.34 -15.64
N LEU A 278 0.91 14.50 -16.26
CA LEU A 278 1.37 13.38 -17.10
C LEU A 278 2.06 13.86 -18.40
N LYS A 279 1.85 15.11 -18.82
CA LYS A 279 2.46 15.72 -20.01
C LYS A 279 3.78 16.45 -19.73
N GLN A 280 4.10 16.71 -18.46
CA GLN A 280 5.27 17.51 -18.07
C GLN A 280 6.58 16.72 -17.98
N PRO A 281 6.64 15.51 -17.39
CA PRO A 281 7.82 14.68 -17.46
C PRO A 281 7.89 13.94 -18.80
N THR A 282 9.09 13.68 -19.30
CA THR A 282 9.27 12.78 -20.44
C THR A 282 8.96 11.35 -20.00
N MET A 283 7.74 10.89 -20.28
CA MET A 283 7.36 9.48 -20.13
C MET A 283 8.17 8.60 -21.11
N PRO A 284 8.38 7.30 -20.79
CA PRO A 284 8.98 6.36 -21.73
C PRO A 284 8.11 6.27 -23.02
N PRO A 285 8.71 6.05 -24.21
CA PRO A 285 7.95 5.98 -25.48
C PRO A 285 6.76 5.01 -25.45
N GLU A 286 6.92 3.88 -24.75
CA GLU A 286 5.90 2.83 -24.59
C GLU A 286 4.64 3.36 -23.89
N TYR A 287 4.76 4.35 -23.01
CA TYR A 287 3.60 5.01 -22.40
C TYR A 287 2.72 5.68 -23.46
N TYR A 288 3.32 6.49 -24.34
CA TYR A 288 2.57 7.21 -25.37
C TYR A 288 1.95 6.26 -26.39
N GLU A 289 2.65 5.17 -26.73
CA GLU A 289 2.12 4.14 -27.60
C GLU A 289 0.95 3.38 -26.93
N LEU A 290 1.02 3.13 -25.62
CA LEU A 290 -0.10 2.56 -24.88
C LEU A 290 -1.29 3.52 -24.80
N GLU A 291 -1.06 4.80 -24.54
CA GLU A 291 -2.12 5.82 -24.50
C GLU A 291 -2.85 5.89 -25.85
N LYS A 292 -2.11 5.97 -26.96
CA LYS A 292 -2.69 5.92 -28.32
C LYS A 292 -3.47 4.62 -28.55
N PHE A 293 -2.91 3.49 -28.12
CA PHE A 293 -3.59 2.19 -28.21
C PHE A 293 -4.93 2.20 -27.46
N VAL A 294 -4.93 2.63 -26.19
CA VAL A 294 -6.14 2.72 -25.36
C VAL A 294 -7.19 3.61 -26.01
N ILE A 295 -6.79 4.81 -26.46
CA ILE A 295 -7.69 5.74 -27.15
C ILE A 295 -8.26 5.12 -28.43
N SER A 296 -7.42 4.44 -29.22
CA SER A 296 -7.86 3.84 -30.50
C SER A 296 -8.79 2.64 -30.33
N LYS A 297 -8.62 1.83 -29.27
CA LYS A 297 -9.47 0.66 -28.98
C LYS A 297 -10.75 1.05 -28.23
N GLY A 298 -10.78 2.19 -27.55
CA GLY A 298 -11.93 2.65 -26.78
C GLY A 298 -12.36 1.61 -25.75
N TYR A 299 -13.63 1.20 -25.83
CA TYR A 299 -14.26 0.23 -24.93
C TYR A 299 -13.49 -1.10 -24.83
N ASP A 300 -12.93 -1.62 -25.93
CA ASP A 300 -12.27 -2.93 -25.96
C ASP A 300 -10.80 -2.92 -25.45
N CYS A 301 -10.30 -1.78 -25.00
CA CYS A 301 -8.87 -1.59 -24.70
C CYS A 301 -8.33 -2.56 -23.62
N LEU A 302 -9.17 -3.02 -22.69
CA LEU A 302 -8.75 -3.84 -21.56
C LEU A 302 -8.34 -5.26 -21.98
N SER A 303 -8.99 -5.83 -22.99
CA SER A 303 -8.78 -7.21 -23.45
C SER A 303 -7.99 -7.30 -24.76
N ALA A 304 -7.97 -6.22 -25.56
CA ALA A 304 -7.22 -6.16 -26.81
C ALA A 304 -5.71 -6.43 -26.60
N SER A 305 -5.04 -6.95 -27.63
CA SER A 305 -3.58 -7.15 -27.61
C SER A 305 -2.99 -6.93 -29.00
N GLU A 306 -1.82 -6.27 -29.04
CA GLU A 306 -1.03 -5.95 -30.22
C GLU A 306 0.46 -6.10 -29.95
#